data_AF-A0A7W8AJS2-F1
#
_entry.id   AF-A0A7W8AJS2-F1
#
_cell.length_a   1.000
_cell.length_b   1.000
_cell.length_c   1.000
_cell.angle_alpha   90.00
_cell.angle_beta   90.00
_cell.angle_gamma   90.00
#
_symmetry.space_group_name_H-M   'P 1'
#
loop_
_entity.id
_entity.type
_entity.pdbx_description
1 polymer ?
#
loop_
_entity_poly.entity_id
_entity_poly.type
_entity_poly.pdbx_seq_one_letter_code
_entity_poly.pdbx_strand_id
1 'polypeptide(L)'
;MSKNPSAPSSGLMKLAVAGSAVLAVAAGGLFYYATITKNTTGNEKLIPIEVGAKACDPMNLTLPSGFHSFEIHNRSDRPVEWEILDGVMVVEERENIIPGMKSVLRAQLLPGEYEITCGLLSNPRGKLTVTPSEHSAQTAVAKPDTRAFIGMLSEYKVFLVMQSNAALKNTQALQAAIAAGDVQAARAAFSQARDAYERTDVLSGRFSDLASKIDPLANYLEKREEDHAFTGFHRIEYGLWAQNNTAGLEAFASKLATDLTELKERLKTTKLTPDMLLRSLATYLNQQAEGAVIAGDNAYSHLDLADLTAKLDGAEKILTLLKPLSEKPAAGETQNALSALQDVRQELTTLSAGNPERSYAEIDDAARRALAEKVKTLSQKITALMSAIGLE
;
A
#
# COMPACT_ATOMS: atom_id res chain seq x y z
N MET A 1 -12.17 -75.68 -17.40
CA MET A 1 -11.83 -75.31 -18.79
C MET A 1 -11.82 -73.79 -18.89
N SER A 2 -10.65 -73.16 -18.74
CA SER A 2 -10.49 -71.71 -18.87
C SER A 2 -10.50 -71.31 -20.34
N LYS A 3 -11.38 -70.37 -20.71
CA LYS A 3 -11.35 -69.71 -22.03
C LYS A 3 -10.31 -68.58 -21.97
N ASN A 4 -9.25 -68.69 -22.76
CA ASN A 4 -8.35 -67.58 -23.04
C ASN A 4 -9.09 -66.52 -23.88
N PRO A 5 -9.04 -65.22 -23.52
CA PRO A 5 -9.55 -64.17 -24.38
C PRO A 5 -8.65 -63.98 -25.61
N SER A 6 -9.27 -63.93 -26.78
CA SER A 6 -8.65 -63.71 -28.09
C SER A 6 -7.94 -62.36 -28.15
N ALA A 7 -6.72 -62.35 -28.70
CA ALA A 7 -5.99 -61.11 -28.96
C ALA A 7 -6.75 -60.21 -29.96
N PRO A 8 -6.81 -58.88 -29.75
CA PRO A 8 -7.49 -57.98 -30.66
C PRO A 8 -6.81 -57.96 -32.04
N SER A 9 -7.61 -57.90 -33.10
CA SER A 9 -7.12 -57.93 -34.48
C SER A 9 -6.25 -56.70 -34.79
N SER A 10 -5.17 -56.91 -35.55
CA SER A 10 -4.17 -55.87 -35.88
C SER A 10 -4.75 -54.64 -36.60
N GLY A 11 -5.95 -54.76 -37.20
CA GLY A 11 -6.67 -53.65 -37.83
C GLY A 11 -7.24 -52.65 -36.83
N LEU A 12 -7.80 -53.12 -35.71
CA LEU A 12 -8.37 -52.26 -34.66
C LEU A 12 -7.28 -51.44 -33.96
N MET A 13 -6.09 -52.03 -33.79
CA MET A 13 -4.94 -51.36 -33.16
C MET A 13 -4.38 -50.23 -34.05
N LYS A 14 -4.35 -50.42 -35.38
CA LYS A 14 -3.94 -49.38 -36.33
C LYS A 14 -4.93 -48.21 -36.39
N LEU A 15 -6.24 -48.50 -36.32
CA LEU A 15 -7.27 -47.47 -36.26
C LEU A 15 -7.21 -46.68 -34.94
N ALA A 16 -6.95 -47.34 -33.82
CA ALA A 16 -6.78 -46.67 -32.53
C ALA A 16 -5.57 -45.73 -32.54
N VAL A 17 -4.42 -46.15 -33.06
CA VAL A 17 -3.21 -45.31 -33.16
C VAL A 17 -3.44 -44.11 -34.08
N ALA A 18 -4.10 -44.31 -35.22
CA ALA A 18 -4.44 -43.21 -36.13
C ALA A 18 -5.42 -42.21 -35.48
N GLY A 19 -6.42 -42.70 -34.74
CA GLY A 19 -7.36 -41.86 -33.99
C GLY A 19 -6.67 -41.02 -32.90
N SER A 20 -5.74 -41.61 -32.15
CA SER A 20 -4.95 -40.92 -31.13
C SER A 20 -4.07 -39.81 -31.71
N ALA A 21 -3.45 -40.05 -32.87
CA ALA A 21 -2.64 -39.05 -33.56
C ALA A 21 -3.47 -37.84 -34.01
N VAL A 22 -4.67 -38.09 -34.55
CA VAL A 22 -5.59 -37.01 -34.93
C VAL A 22 -6.06 -36.20 -33.72
N LEU A 23 -6.38 -36.86 -32.60
CA LEU A 23 -6.76 -36.18 -31.37
C LEU A 23 -5.62 -35.35 -30.77
N ALA A 24 -4.37 -35.82 -30.82
CA ALA A 24 -3.22 -35.08 -30.35
C ALA A 24 -2.95 -33.82 -31.20
N VAL A 25 -3.10 -33.91 -32.52
CA VAL A 25 -2.98 -32.76 -33.44
C VAL A 25 -4.12 -31.77 -33.21
N ALA A 26 -5.35 -32.24 -33.03
CA ALA A 26 -6.50 -31.39 -32.73
C ALA A 26 -6.36 -30.68 -31.37
N ALA A 27 -5.89 -31.39 -30.34
CA ALA A 27 -5.61 -30.81 -29.02
C ALA A 27 -4.47 -29.78 -29.07
N GLY A 28 -3.40 -30.06 -29.82
CA GLY A 28 -2.32 -29.11 -30.08
C GLY A 28 -2.78 -27.87 -30.84
N GLY A 29 -3.66 -28.04 -31.83
CA GLY A 29 -4.29 -26.95 -32.57
C GLY A 29 -5.22 -26.11 -31.71
N LEU A 30 -6.03 -26.72 -30.85
CA LEU A 30 -6.89 -26.03 -29.88
C LEU A 30 -6.08 -25.31 -28.79
N PHE A 31 -4.98 -25.90 -28.32
CA PHE A 31 -4.07 -25.27 -27.37
C PHE A 31 -3.32 -24.09 -27.99
N TYR A 32 -2.84 -24.25 -29.24
CA TYR A 32 -2.24 -23.17 -30.02
C TYR A 32 -3.27 -22.05 -30.30
N TYR A 33 -4.49 -22.43 -30.69
CA TYR A 33 -5.58 -21.48 -30.90
C TYR A 33 -5.95 -20.75 -29.61
N ALA A 34 -6.05 -21.45 -28.47
CA ALA A 34 -6.32 -20.83 -27.16
C ALA A 34 -5.17 -19.93 -26.67
N THR A 35 -3.92 -20.24 -27.02
CA THR A 35 -2.77 -19.38 -26.68
C THR A 35 -2.69 -18.13 -27.54
N ILE A 36 -3.09 -18.19 -28.82
CA ILE A 36 -3.15 -17.01 -29.71
C ILE A 36 -4.46 -16.20 -29.58
N THR A 37 -5.56 -16.82 -29.12
CA THR A 37 -6.86 -16.14 -28.89
C THR A 37 -7.11 -15.74 -27.45
N LYS A 38 -6.15 -15.99 -26.55
CA LYS A 38 -6.09 -15.26 -25.29
C LYS A 38 -5.82 -13.80 -25.64
N ASN A 39 -6.90 -13.04 -25.80
CA ASN A 39 -6.86 -11.59 -25.78
C ASN A 39 -6.24 -11.20 -24.44
N THR A 40 -4.93 -11.00 -24.44
CA THR A 40 -4.31 -10.11 -23.48
C THR A 40 -5.07 -8.80 -23.60
N THR A 41 -5.79 -8.45 -22.53
CA THR A 41 -6.09 -7.07 -22.21
C THR A 41 -4.87 -6.24 -22.61
N GLY A 42 -5.06 -5.29 -23.53
CA GLY A 42 -4.03 -4.79 -24.45
C GLY A 42 -2.65 -4.62 -23.82
N ASN A 43 -1.60 -5.02 -24.55
CA ASN A 43 -0.19 -4.94 -24.12
C ASN A 43 0.08 -3.66 -23.34
N GLU A 44 0.03 -3.77 -22.02
CA GLU A 44 0.37 -2.70 -21.11
C GLU A 44 1.86 -2.42 -21.33
N LYS A 45 2.17 -1.23 -21.86
CA LYS A 45 3.56 -0.84 -22.10
C LYS A 45 4.21 -0.56 -20.75
N LEU A 46 5.00 -1.52 -20.27
CA LEU A 46 5.80 -1.37 -19.06
C LEU A 46 7.05 -0.53 -19.35
N ILE A 47 7.27 0.50 -18.56
CA ILE A 47 8.46 1.36 -18.58
C ILE A 47 9.47 0.73 -17.61
N PRO A 48 10.61 0.19 -18.08
CA PRO A 48 11.57 -0.45 -17.19
C PRO A 48 12.33 0.58 -16.36
N ILE A 49 12.42 0.34 -15.05
CA ILE A 49 13.21 1.11 -14.10
C ILE A 49 14.14 0.14 -13.35
N GLU A 50 15.45 0.28 -13.53
CA GLU A 50 16.45 -0.52 -12.82
C GLU A 50 16.91 0.24 -11.58
N VAL A 51 16.58 -0.24 -10.38
CA VAL A 51 16.94 0.40 -9.10
C VAL A 51 18.21 -0.23 -8.56
N GLY A 52 19.34 0.45 -8.73
CA GLY A 52 20.63 0.05 -8.17
C GLY A 52 20.83 0.53 -6.74
N ALA A 53 22.02 0.25 -6.17
CA ALA A 53 22.33 0.63 -4.78
C ALA A 53 22.34 2.15 -4.52
N LYS A 54 22.61 2.98 -5.54
CA LYS A 54 22.80 4.44 -5.39
C LYS A 54 21.99 5.31 -6.37
N ALA A 55 21.41 4.71 -7.40
CA ALA A 55 20.74 5.42 -8.49
C ALA A 55 19.81 4.49 -9.26
N CYS A 56 18.84 5.05 -9.98
CA CYS A 56 18.03 4.34 -10.97
C CYS A 56 18.66 4.42 -12.37
N ASP A 57 18.30 3.50 -13.24
CA ASP A 57 18.40 3.66 -14.69
C ASP A 57 17.01 3.44 -15.31
N PRO A 58 16.39 4.46 -15.95
CA PRO A 58 16.88 5.84 -16.10
C PRO A 58 16.70 6.70 -14.83
N MET A 59 17.60 7.68 -14.63
CA MET A 59 17.43 8.75 -13.63
C MET A 59 16.52 9.90 -14.11
N ASN A 60 16.27 10.00 -15.41
CA ASN A 60 15.49 11.06 -16.01
C ASN A 60 14.50 10.48 -17.02
N LEU A 61 13.21 10.79 -16.85
CA LEU A 61 12.13 10.28 -17.67
C LEU A 61 11.29 11.43 -18.21
N THR A 62 10.74 11.26 -19.42
CA THR A 62 9.73 12.16 -19.98
C THR A 62 8.61 11.36 -20.62
N LEU A 63 7.37 11.61 -20.20
CA LEU A 63 6.19 10.87 -20.63
C LEU A 63 5.02 11.85 -20.90
N PRO A 64 4.02 11.50 -21.74
CA PRO A 64 2.76 12.24 -21.82
C PRO A 64 1.91 12.04 -20.55
N SER A 65 0.99 12.93 -20.23
CA SER A 65 0.04 12.73 -19.12
C SER A 65 -0.90 11.56 -19.41
N GLY A 66 -1.34 10.86 -18.37
CA GLY A 66 -2.20 9.67 -18.47
C GLY A 66 -1.74 8.53 -17.58
N PHE A 67 -2.31 7.34 -17.79
CA PHE A 67 -1.92 6.12 -17.08
C PHE A 67 -0.60 5.56 -17.63
N HIS A 68 0.32 5.27 -16.73
CA HIS A 68 1.61 4.64 -17.03
C HIS A 68 1.88 3.52 -16.05
N SER A 69 2.66 2.56 -16.53
CA SER A 69 3.03 1.38 -15.75
C SER A 69 4.54 1.21 -15.80
N PHE A 70 5.16 1.19 -14.64
CA PHE A 70 6.60 1.10 -14.45
C PHE A 70 6.95 -0.30 -13.95
N GLU A 71 7.84 -1.01 -14.65
CA GLU A 71 8.41 -2.26 -14.17
C GLU A 71 9.70 -1.97 -13.43
N ILE A 72 9.62 -1.96 -12.10
CA ILE A 72 10.70 -1.64 -11.20
C ILE A 72 11.45 -2.93 -10.88
N HIS A 73 12.74 -2.96 -11.21
CA HIS A 73 13.61 -4.09 -10.95
C HIS A 73 14.66 -3.71 -9.91
N ASN A 74 14.63 -4.39 -8.77
CA ASN A 74 15.64 -4.17 -7.75
C ASN A 74 16.95 -4.89 -8.11
N ARG A 75 17.95 -4.11 -8.51
CA ARG A 75 19.34 -4.54 -8.80
C ARG A 75 20.29 -4.32 -7.63
N SER A 76 19.79 -3.84 -6.51
CA SER A 76 20.57 -3.72 -5.27
C SER A 76 20.60 -5.03 -4.50
N ASP A 77 21.33 -5.05 -3.39
CA ASP A 77 21.46 -6.17 -2.46
C ASP A 77 20.52 -6.07 -1.25
N ARG A 78 19.61 -5.09 -1.23
CA ARG A 78 18.66 -4.84 -0.13
C ARG A 78 17.24 -4.63 -0.65
N PRO A 79 16.18 -4.83 0.16
CA PRO A 79 14.85 -4.36 -0.19
C PRO A 79 14.87 -2.86 -0.48
N VAL A 80 14.16 -2.43 -1.51
CA VAL A 80 14.05 -1.02 -1.90
C VAL A 80 12.59 -0.62 -2.06
N GLU A 81 12.37 0.69 -2.00
CA GLU A 81 11.14 1.34 -2.42
C GLU A 81 11.38 2.19 -3.68
N TRP A 82 10.32 2.42 -4.45
CA TRP A 82 10.32 3.34 -5.58
C TRP A 82 9.06 4.19 -5.55
N GLU A 83 9.24 5.49 -5.43
CA GLU A 83 8.20 6.50 -5.23
C GLU A 83 8.26 7.52 -6.37
N ILE A 84 7.10 8.07 -6.74
CA ILE A 84 6.96 9.27 -7.55
C ILE A 84 6.54 10.41 -6.62
N LEU A 85 7.25 11.54 -6.65
CA LEU A 85 7.08 12.64 -5.69
C LEU A 85 6.70 13.95 -6.40
N ASP A 86 5.70 14.66 -5.87
CA ASP A 86 5.40 16.07 -6.18
C ASP A 86 5.89 16.93 -5.00
N GLY A 87 7.14 17.40 -5.10
CA GLY A 87 7.87 18.01 -3.99
C GLY A 87 8.11 17.02 -2.85
N VAL A 88 7.35 17.16 -1.76
CA VAL A 88 7.40 16.24 -0.61
C VAL A 88 6.29 15.19 -0.63
N MET A 89 5.29 15.37 -1.49
CA MET A 89 4.13 14.50 -1.55
C MET A 89 4.43 13.26 -2.40
N VAL A 90 4.32 12.07 -1.83
CA VAL A 90 4.25 10.83 -2.60
C VAL A 90 2.98 10.86 -3.44
N VAL A 91 3.14 10.74 -4.75
CA VAL A 91 2.07 10.61 -5.75
C VAL A 91 1.64 9.15 -5.82
N GLU A 92 2.61 8.27 -5.98
CA GLU A 92 2.46 6.81 -6.05
C GLU A 92 3.76 6.12 -5.62
N GLU A 93 3.68 4.96 -4.98
CA GLU A 93 4.87 4.23 -4.50
C GLU A 93 4.71 2.71 -4.56
N ARG A 94 5.85 2.02 -4.61
CA ARG A 94 5.98 0.57 -4.48
C ARG A 94 7.08 0.28 -3.48
N GLU A 95 6.70 -0.22 -2.32
CA GLU A 95 7.62 -0.60 -1.23
C GLU A 95 8.01 -2.08 -1.29
N ASN A 96 8.94 -2.47 -0.39
CA ASN A 96 9.28 -3.87 -0.12
C ASN A 96 9.72 -4.68 -1.37
N ILE A 97 10.37 -4.03 -2.35
CA ILE A 97 10.84 -4.71 -3.57
C ILE A 97 12.13 -5.46 -3.22
N ILE A 98 12.05 -6.78 -3.09
CA ILE A 98 13.17 -7.67 -2.69
C ILE A 98 14.30 -7.70 -3.76
N PRO A 99 15.58 -7.86 -3.40
CA PRO A 99 16.69 -8.01 -4.35
C PRO A 99 16.43 -9.02 -5.46
N GLY A 100 16.70 -8.62 -6.71
CA GLY A 100 16.51 -9.44 -7.91
C GLY A 100 15.06 -9.62 -8.36
N MET A 101 14.09 -9.03 -7.65
CA MET A 101 12.67 -9.10 -8.02
C MET A 101 12.25 -7.90 -8.85
N LYS A 102 11.24 -8.14 -9.70
CA LYS A 102 10.51 -7.12 -10.43
C LYS A 102 9.16 -6.87 -9.79
N SER A 103 8.74 -5.62 -9.75
CA SER A 103 7.41 -5.19 -9.33
C SER A 103 6.86 -4.19 -10.34
N VAL A 104 5.53 -4.13 -10.49
CA VAL A 104 4.88 -3.16 -11.38
C VAL A 104 4.19 -2.09 -10.53
N LEU A 105 4.54 -0.83 -10.76
CA LEU A 105 3.81 0.34 -10.25
C LEU A 105 2.97 0.95 -11.35
N ARG A 106 1.71 1.26 -11.08
CA ARG A 106 0.80 1.91 -12.02
C ARG A 106 0.41 3.27 -11.47
N ALA A 107 0.62 4.32 -12.25
CA ALA A 107 0.28 5.68 -11.84
C ALA A 107 -0.49 6.41 -12.94
N GLN A 108 -1.48 7.20 -12.54
CA GLN A 108 -2.05 8.22 -13.41
C GLN A 108 -1.32 9.54 -13.16
N LEU A 109 -0.62 10.03 -14.17
CA LEU A 109 0.21 11.22 -14.07
C LEU A 109 -0.44 12.42 -14.75
N LEU A 110 -0.54 13.52 -14.02
CA LEU A 110 -0.95 14.82 -14.56
C LEU A 110 0.27 15.55 -15.15
N PRO A 111 0.09 16.54 -16.04
CA PRO A 111 1.20 17.34 -16.52
C PRO A 111 1.91 18.05 -15.37
N GLY A 112 3.25 17.95 -15.32
CA GLY A 112 4.03 18.45 -14.19
C GLY A 112 5.47 17.96 -14.19
N GLU A 113 6.21 18.40 -13.18
CA GLU A 113 7.57 17.96 -12.89
C GLU A 113 7.56 17.22 -11.55
N TYR A 114 8.03 15.98 -11.55
CA TYR A 114 8.06 15.09 -10.40
C TYR A 114 9.50 14.64 -10.11
N GLU A 115 9.75 14.22 -8.89
CA GLU A 115 10.97 13.50 -8.51
C GLU A 115 10.67 12.00 -8.37
N ILE A 116 11.70 11.14 -8.45
CA ILE A 116 11.57 9.70 -8.15
C ILE A 116 12.63 9.25 -7.15
N THR A 117 12.27 8.36 -6.22
CA THR A 117 13.28 7.72 -5.35
C THR A 117 14.03 6.62 -6.09
N CYS A 118 15.27 6.37 -5.68
CA CYS A 118 16.18 5.49 -6.40
C CYS A 118 16.99 4.60 -5.46
N GLY A 119 16.28 3.73 -4.72
CA GLY A 119 16.88 2.79 -3.78
C GLY A 119 16.70 3.26 -2.35
N LEU A 120 17.80 3.58 -1.66
CA LEU A 120 17.75 4.06 -0.28
C LEU A 120 17.26 5.51 -0.21
N LEU A 121 16.56 5.87 0.88
CA LEU A 121 16.06 7.22 1.17
C LEU A 121 17.13 8.34 1.09
N SER A 122 18.41 7.99 1.31
CA SER A 122 19.54 8.91 1.26
C SER A 122 20.12 9.12 -0.15
N ASN A 123 19.67 8.36 -1.15
CA ASN A 123 20.17 8.46 -2.51
C ASN A 123 19.67 9.73 -3.22
N PRO A 124 20.40 10.23 -4.25
CA PRO A 124 19.90 11.29 -5.11
C PRO A 124 18.58 10.90 -5.78
N ARG A 125 17.62 11.83 -5.82
CA ARG A 125 16.34 11.66 -6.52
C ARG A 125 16.54 11.78 -8.04
N GLY A 126 15.78 11.00 -8.80
CA GLY A 126 15.64 11.15 -10.25
C GLY A 126 14.56 12.18 -10.60
N LYS A 127 14.42 12.49 -11.90
CA LYS A 127 13.44 13.45 -12.43
C LYS A 127 12.45 12.77 -13.38
N LEU A 128 11.17 13.05 -13.22
CA LEU A 128 10.09 12.60 -14.11
C LEU A 128 9.30 13.81 -14.62
N THR A 129 9.43 14.11 -15.91
CA THR A 129 8.69 15.19 -16.57
C THR A 129 7.45 14.64 -17.28
N VAL A 130 6.28 15.17 -16.98
CA VAL A 130 5.01 14.75 -17.58
C VAL A 130 4.46 15.88 -18.44
N THR A 131 4.35 15.61 -19.74
CA THR A 131 3.90 16.58 -20.75
C THR A 131 2.38 16.51 -20.96
N PRO A 132 1.70 17.61 -21.32
CA PRO A 132 0.28 17.58 -21.67
C PRO A 132 -0.03 16.58 -22.82
N SER A 133 -1.19 15.93 -22.79
CA SER A 133 -1.62 14.97 -23.83
C SER A 133 -3.12 15.10 -24.15
N GLU A 134 -3.57 14.58 -25.29
CA GLU A 134 -5.01 14.58 -25.63
C GLU A 134 -5.85 13.73 -24.65
N HIS A 135 -5.23 12.77 -23.97
CA HIS A 135 -5.87 11.90 -22.98
C HIS A 135 -6.34 12.68 -21.75
N SER A 136 -5.68 13.79 -21.39
CA SER A 136 -6.13 14.69 -20.31
C SER A 136 -7.35 15.55 -20.70
N ALA A 137 -7.77 15.55 -21.98
CA ALA A 137 -8.94 16.28 -22.46
C ALA A 137 -10.22 15.42 -22.58
N GLN A 138 -10.12 14.08 -22.47
CA GLN A 138 -11.21 13.15 -22.83
C GLN A 138 -11.87 12.41 -21.65
N THR A 139 -11.41 12.58 -20.40
CA THR A 139 -12.07 12.02 -19.19
C THR A 139 -13.29 12.84 -18.72
N ALA A 140 -14.05 13.37 -19.68
CA ALA A 140 -15.31 14.06 -19.41
C ALA A 140 -16.48 13.06 -19.34
N VAL A 141 -16.42 12.10 -18.42
CA VAL A 141 -17.66 11.78 -17.68
C VAL A 141 -18.02 13.08 -16.96
N ALA A 142 -19.30 13.47 -16.93
CA ALA A 142 -19.71 14.70 -16.26
C ALA A 142 -19.19 14.66 -14.81
N LYS A 143 -18.07 15.36 -14.55
CA LYS A 143 -17.45 15.39 -13.23
C LYS A 143 -18.55 15.83 -12.26
N PRO A 144 -18.79 15.07 -11.19
CA PRO A 144 -19.83 15.43 -10.25
C PRO A 144 -19.55 16.84 -9.71
N ASP A 145 -20.60 17.58 -9.37
CA ASP A 145 -20.42 18.90 -8.77
C ASP A 145 -19.57 18.74 -7.50
N THR A 146 -18.32 19.21 -7.57
CA THR A 146 -17.36 19.05 -6.48
C THR A 146 -17.82 19.75 -5.21
N ARG A 147 -18.80 20.66 -5.30
CA ARG A 147 -19.47 21.28 -4.14
C ARG A 147 -20.17 20.25 -3.26
N ALA A 148 -20.70 19.17 -3.83
CA ALA A 148 -21.34 18.10 -3.07
C ALA A 148 -20.38 17.39 -2.10
N PHE A 149 -19.07 17.43 -2.38
CA PHE A 149 -18.03 16.79 -1.56
C PHE A 149 -17.42 17.72 -0.51
N ILE A 150 -17.74 19.02 -0.49
CA ILE A 150 -17.15 19.98 0.48
C ILE A 150 -17.38 19.52 1.92
N GLY A 151 -18.58 19.00 2.22
CA GLY A 151 -18.91 18.46 3.54
C GLY A 151 -17.99 17.30 3.94
N MET A 152 -17.88 16.28 3.08
CA MET A 152 -16.94 15.15 3.28
C MET A 152 -15.52 15.66 3.52
N LEU A 153 -14.99 16.49 2.62
CA LEU A 153 -13.59 16.90 2.67
C LEU A 153 -13.29 17.70 3.95
N SER A 154 -14.23 18.54 4.39
CA SER A 154 -14.11 19.31 5.62
C SER A 154 -14.16 18.40 6.86
N GLU A 155 -15.10 17.46 6.88
CA GLU A 155 -15.27 16.48 7.97
C GLU A 155 -14.05 15.54 8.07
N TYR A 156 -13.47 15.14 6.93
CA TYR A 156 -12.25 14.35 6.92
C TYR A 156 -11.04 15.15 7.43
N LYS A 157 -10.92 16.44 7.08
CA LYS A 157 -9.89 17.32 7.67
C LYS A 157 -10.04 17.45 9.18
N VAL A 158 -11.26 17.57 9.70
CA VAL A 158 -11.52 17.58 11.15
C VAL A 158 -11.03 16.28 11.78
N PHE A 159 -11.35 15.13 11.17
CA PHE A 159 -10.86 13.84 11.62
C PHE A 159 -9.33 13.78 11.67
N LEU A 160 -8.63 14.18 10.61
CA LEU A 160 -7.16 14.22 10.58
C LEU A 160 -6.59 15.08 11.72
N VAL A 161 -7.13 16.29 11.92
CA VAL A 161 -6.69 17.18 13.00
C VAL A 161 -6.95 16.57 14.38
N MET A 162 -8.10 15.92 14.59
CA MET A 162 -8.41 15.22 15.84
C MET A 162 -7.43 14.08 16.11
N GLN A 163 -7.15 13.26 15.11
CA GLN A 163 -6.21 12.15 15.21
C GLN A 163 -4.77 12.65 15.44
N SER A 164 -4.30 13.67 14.74
CA SER A 164 -2.98 14.25 14.98
C SER A 164 -2.86 14.88 16.39
N ASN A 165 -3.92 15.51 16.90
CA ASN A 165 -3.94 16.01 18.28
C ASN A 165 -3.86 14.86 19.31
N ALA A 166 -4.56 13.75 19.06
CA ALA A 166 -4.50 12.57 19.91
C ALA A 166 -3.09 11.96 19.89
N ALA A 167 -2.48 11.81 18.72
CA ALA A 167 -1.11 11.35 18.57
C ALA A 167 -0.14 12.22 19.37
N LEU A 168 -0.20 13.55 19.20
CA LEU A 168 0.62 14.51 19.96
C LEU A 168 0.45 14.38 21.48
N LYS A 169 -0.80 14.30 21.96
CA LYS A 169 -1.07 14.16 23.39
C LYS A 169 -0.49 12.85 23.94
N ASN A 170 -0.63 11.75 23.21
CA ASN A 170 -0.11 10.45 23.64
C ASN A 170 1.43 10.40 23.53
N THR A 171 2.03 11.09 22.55
CA THR A 171 3.48 11.29 22.50
C THR A 171 3.99 12.11 23.68
N GLN A 172 3.25 13.10 24.16
CA GLN A 172 3.60 13.83 25.40
C GLN A 172 3.55 12.92 26.63
N ALA A 173 2.57 12.02 26.72
CA ALA A 173 2.53 11.00 27.76
C ALA A 173 3.71 10.03 27.65
N LEU A 174 4.08 9.63 26.43
CA LEU A 174 5.25 8.80 26.14
C LEU A 174 6.55 9.50 26.59
N GLN A 175 6.72 10.79 26.31
CA GLN A 175 7.86 11.58 26.78
C GLN A 175 7.96 11.57 28.30
N ALA A 176 6.83 11.77 29.00
CA ALA A 176 6.79 11.75 30.46
C ALA A 176 7.17 10.38 31.03
N ALA A 177 6.66 9.29 30.44
CA ALA A 177 6.98 7.92 30.87
C ALA A 177 8.46 7.56 30.62
N ILE A 178 9.01 7.96 29.47
CA ILE A 178 10.45 7.79 29.15
C ILE A 178 11.31 8.51 30.18
N ALA A 179 11.00 9.78 30.47
CA ALA A 179 11.74 10.59 31.44
C ALA A 179 11.64 10.05 32.88
N ALA A 180 10.55 9.36 33.20
CA ALA A 180 10.37 8.69 34.49
C ALA A 180 11.08 7.33 34.59
N GLY A 181 11.65 6.81 33.50
CA GLY A 181 12.25 5.48 33.48
C GLY A 181 11.24 4.33 33.43
N ASP A 182 9.95 4.61 33.19
CA ASP A 182 8.88 3.62 33.25
C ASP A 182 8.63 3.01 31.87
N VAL A 183 9.30 1.89 31.60
CA VAL A 183 9.19 1.14 30.33
C VAL A 183 7.75 0.70 30.05
N GLN A 184 6.99 0.28 31.07
CA GLN A 184 5.63 -0.24 30.85
C GLN A 184 4.65 0.89 30.52
N ALA A 185 4.72 2.01 31.26
CA ALA A 185 3.94 3.20 30.93
C ALA A 185 4.34 3.76 29.55
N ALA A 186 5.63 3.70 29.19
CA ALA A 186 6.10 4.13 27.88
C ALA A 186 5.54 3.26 26.75
N ARG A 187 5.54 1.93 26.89
CA ARG A 187 4.94 1.02 25.90
C ARG A 187 3.44 1.29 25.70
N ALA A 188 2.69 1.51 26.78
CA ALA A 188 1.26 1.83 26.69
C ALA A 188 1.02 3.17 25.98
N ALA A 189 1.78 4.21 26.32
CA ALA A 189 1.67 5.52 25.68
C ALA A 189 2.14 5.49 24.21
N PHE A 190 3.15 4.69 23.90
CA PHE A 190 3.62 4.43 22.54
C PHE A 190 2.52 3.81 21.67
N SER A 191 1.90 2.73 22.14
CA SER A 191 0.78 2.07 21.46
C SER A 191 -0.35 3.07 21.16
N GLN A 192 -0.77 3.86 22.15
CA GLN A 192 -1.82 4.89 21.97
C GLN A 192 -1.42 6.03 21.02
N ALA A 193 -0.13 6.39 20.95
CA ALA A 193 0.36 7.41 20.02
C ALA A 193 0.40 6.88 18.59
N ARG A 194 0.88 5.64 18.38
CA ARG A 194 0.86 4.95 17.08
C ARG A 194 -0.55 4.80 16.57
N ASP A 195 -1.45 4.26 17.38
CA ASP A 195 -2.87 4.09 17.05
C ASP A 195 -3.52 5.35 16.45
N ALA A 196 -3.20 6.52 17.00
CA ALA A 196 -3.74 7.78 16.54
C ALA A 196 -3.06 8.28 15.24
N TYR A 197 -1.75 8.06 15.09
CA TYR A 197 -0.98 8.37 13.89
C TYR A 197 -1.40 7.48 12.70
N GLU A 198 -1.55 6.18 12.92
CA GLU A 198 -1.92 5.19 11.90
C GLU A 198 -3.31 5.43 11.30
N ARG A 199 -4.24 6.02 12.08
CA ARG A 199 -5.54 6.47 11.56
C ARG A 199 -5.44 7.62 10.54
N THR A 200 -4.30 8.29 10.45
CA THR A 200 -4.02 9.34 9.45
C THR A 200 -3.25 8.86 8.23
N ASP A 201 -2.84 7.58 8.22
CA ASP A 201 -1.80 7.03 7.34
C ASP A 201 -2.10 7.20 5.84
N VAL A 202 -3.38 7.10 5.45
CA VAL A 202 -3.84 7.36 4.07
C VAL A 202 -3.29 8.68 3.49
N LEU A 203 -3.09 9.70 4.33
CA LEU A 203 -2.48 10.97 3.92
C LEU A 203 -1.16 11.29 4.62
N SER A 204 -0.91 10.83 5.85
CA SER A 204 0.33 11.16 6.55
C SER A 204 1.54 10.49 5.91
N GLY A 205 1.41 9.23 5.47
CA GLY A 205 2.49 8.51 4.78
C GLY A 205 2.94 9.21 3.50
N ARG A 206 2.07 10.01 2.88
CA ARG A 206 2.40 10.75 1.65
C ARG A 206 3.38 11.90 1.86
N PHE A 207 3.64 12.37 3.07
CA PHE A 207 4.66 13.40 3.31
C PHE A 207 6.03 12.75 3.52
N SER A 208 6.71 12.35 2.45
CA SER A 208 7.96 11.57 2.49
C SER A 208 9.03 12.12 3.46
N ASP A 209 9.19 13.44 3.55
CA ASP A 209 10.16 14.10 4.43
C ASP A 209 9.79 14.05 5.92
N LEU A 210 8.51 13.83 6.24
CA LEU A 210 8.02 13.61 7.60
C LEU A 210 7.88 12.11 7.90
N ALA A 211 7.38 11.30 6.97
CA ALA A 211 7.28 9.85 7.11
C ALA A 211 8.66 9.24 7.43
N SER A 212 9.71 9.62 6.69
CA SER A 212 11.10 9.21 6.95
C SER A 212 11.69 9.65 8.30
N LYS A 213 11.02 10.56 9.03
CA LYS A 213 11.43 11.01 10.37
C LYS A 213 10.53 10.46 11.48
N ILE A 214 9.25 10.27 11.19
CA ILE A 214 8.23 9.83 12.13
C ILE A 214 8.23 8.31 12.24
N ASP A 215 8.37 7.60 11.13
CA ASP A 215 8.20 6.15 11.08
C ASP A 215 9.22 5.42 10.16
N PRO A 216 10.52 5.75 10.19
CA PRO A 216 11.49 5.03 9.36
C PRO A 216 11.71 3.60 9.86
N LEU A 217 11.58 2.62 8.97
CA LEU A 217 11.97 1.25 9.26
C LEU A 217 13.49 1.07 9.16
N ALA A 218 14.09 0.40 10.15
CA ALA A 218 15.54 0.18 10.19
C ALA A 218 16.07 -0.59 8.96
N ASN A 219 15.27 -1.49 8.38
CA ASN A 219 15.63 -2.26 7.20
C ASN A 219 15.84 -1.39 5.93
N TYR A 220 15.27 -0.19 5.88
CA TYR A 220 15.40 0.78 4.78
C TYR A 220 16.56 1.76 4.97
N LEU A 221 17.31 1.66 6.07
CA LEU A 221 18.44 2.54 6.37
C LEU A 221 19.79 1.83 6.15
N GLU A 222 20.82 2.60 5.75
CA GLU A 222 22.12 2.03 5.39
C GLU A 222 22.75 1.29 6.57
N LYS A 223 22.71 1.91 7.74
CA LYS A 223 23.29 1.38 8.99
C LYS A 223 22.24 0.83 9.96
N ARG A 224 21.00 0.62 9.51
CA ARG A 224 19.89 0.11 10.31
C ARG A 224 19.73 0.87 11.63
N GLU A 225 19.73 0.18 12.78
CA GLU A 225 19.57 0.79 14.10
C GLU A 225 20.70 1.75 14.48
N GLU A 226 21.87 1.64 13.82
CA GLU A 226 23.01 2.53 14.01
C GLU A 226 22.98 3.75 13.06
N ASP A 227 21.98 3.84 12.18
CA ASP A 227 21.84 4.97 11.27
C ASP A 227 21.33 6.22 12.01
N HIS A 228 21.94 7.36 11.73
CA HIS A 228 21.49 8.65 12.27
C HIS A 228 20.06 9.03 11.84
N ALA A 229 19.59 8.48 10.72
CA ALA A 229 18.22 8.65 10.24
C ALA A 229 17.21 7.76 10.98
N PHE A 230 17.67 6.76 11.76
CA PHE A 230 16.79 5.90 12.56
C PHE A 230 16.25 6.67 13.76
N THR A 231 15.11 7.31 13.54
CA THR A 231 14.43 8.20 14.49
C THR A 231 12.97 7.78 14.65
N GLY A 232 12.12 8.64 15.21
CA GLY A 232 10.68 8.41 15.23
C GLY A 232 10.21 7.24 16.10
N PHE A 233 9.06 6.67 15.74
CA PHE A 233 8.42 5.59 16.47
C PHE A 233 9.30 4.34 16.52
N HIS A 234 9.79 3.82 15.39
CA HIS A 234 10.56 2.57 15.39
C HIS A 234 11.89 2.65 16.15
N ARG A 235 12.53 3.83 16.23
CA ARG A 235 13.69 4.01 17.13
C ARG A 235 13.32 3.89 18.60
N ILE A 236 12.17 4.42 18.99
CA ILE A 236 11.64 4.32 20.35
C ILE A 236 11.19 2.88 20.63
N GLU A 237 10.51 2.25 19.67
CA GLU A 237 10.11 0.84 19.71
C GLU A 237 11.30 -0.07 20.00
N TYR A 238 12.40 0.10 19.26
CA TYR A 238 13.65 -0.64 19.46
C TYR A 238 14.15 -0.51 20.91
N GLY A 239 14.18 0.71 21.46
CA GLY A 239 14.59 0.93 22.84
C GLY A 239 13.66 0.27 23.86
N LEU A 240 12.34 0.40 23.65
CA LEU A 240 11.34 -0.08 24.60
C LEU A 240 11.17 -1.60 24.57
N TRP A 241 11.20 -2.26 23.41
CA TRP A 241 10.97 -3.71 23.29
C TRP A 241 12.26 -4.52 23.19
N ALA A 242 13.19 -4.15 22.30
CA ALA A 242 14.41 -4.94 22.11
C ALA A 242 15.44 -4.68 23.22
N GLN A 243 15.57 -3.43 23.68
CA GLN A 243 16.53 -3.07 24.73
C GLN A 243 15.90 -3.02 26.14
N ASN A 244 14.57 -3.05 26.23
CA ASN A 244 13.81 -2.97 27.48
C ASN A 244 14.26 -1.80 28.38
N ASN A 245 14.45 -0.62 27.79
CA ASN A 245 15.03 0.54 28.46
C ASN A 245 14.48 1.85 27.87
N THR A 246 14.48 2.93 28.66
CA THR A 246 14.14 4.28 28.21
C THR A 246 15.36 5.19 28.03
N ALA A 247 16.54 4.77 28.49
CA ALA A 247 17.73 5.62 28.49
C ALA A 247 18.10 6.08 27.07
N GLY A 248 18.20 7.41 26.89
CA GLY A 248 18.57 8.02 25.62
C GLY A 248 17.42 8.13 24.62
N LEU A 249 16.18 7.80 25.01
CA LEU A 249 14.99 7.95 24.17
C LEU A 249 14.35 9.35 24.27
N GLU A 250 14.73 10.16 25.27
CA GLU A 250 14.14 11.48 25.53
C GLU A 250 14.24 12.41 24.31
N ALA A 251 15.41 12.43 23.66
CA ALA A 251 15.64 13.25 22.47
C ALA A 251 14.78 12.78 21.28
N PHE A 252 14.63 11.46 21.09
CA PHE A 252 13.82 10.90 20.01
C PHE A 252 12.33 11.16 20.23
N ALA A 253 11.83 11.01 21.46
CA ALA A 253 10.45 11.31 21.80
C ALA A 253 10.12 12.81 21.65
N SER A 254 11.07 13.70 22.00
CA SER A 254 10.93 15.13 21.76
C SER A 254 10.93 15.51 20.28
N LYS A 255 11.80 14.86 19.49
CA LYS A 255 11.83 15.08 18.04
C LYS A 255 10.53 14.58 17.40
N LEU A 256 10.05 13.40 17.78
CA LEU A 256 8.78 12.84 17.32
C LEU A 256 7.60 13.79 17.61
N ALA A 257 7.52 14.37 18.80
CA ALA A 257 6.47 15.35 19.12
C ALA A 257 6.53 16.60 18.22
N THR A 258 7.74 17.02 17.85
CA THR A 258 7.96 18.14 16.92
C THR A 258 7.52 17.78 15.51
N ASP A 259 7.95 16.61 15.01
CA ASP A 259 7.59 16.13 13.66
C ASP A 259 6.07 15.89 13.53
N LEU A 260 5.41 15.37 14.57
CA LEU A 260 3.95 15.22 14.61
C LEU A 260 3.21 16.57 14.66
N THR A 261 3.82 17.61 15.24
CA THR A 261 3.26 18.97 15.23
C THR A 261 3.30 19.54 13.82
N GLU A 262 4.42 19.35 13.12
CA GLU A 262 4.55 19.74 11.72
C GLU A 262 3.58 18.96 10.82
N LEU A 263 3.49 17.64 11.00
CA LEU A 263 2.54 16.79 10.27
C LEU A 263 1.10 17.29 10.41
N LYS A 264 0.69 17.63 11.64
CA LYS A 264 -0.65 18.19 11.91
C LYS A 264 -0.90 19.46 11.09
N GLU A 265 0.05 20.39 11.05
CA GLU A 265 -0.14 21.64 10.31
C GLU A 265 -0.16 21.41 8.79
N ARG A 266 0.61 20.44 8.29
CA ARG A 266 0.53 20.03 6.88
C ARG A 266 -0.81 19.39 6.55
N LEU A 267 -1.26 18.38 7.31
CA LEU A 267 -2.56 17.74 7.11
C LEU A 267 -3.73 18.74 7.15
N LYS A 268 -3.67 19.72 8.05
CA LYS A 268 -4.65 20.81 8.17
C LYS A 268 -4.70 21.71 6.93
N THR A 269 -3.55 22.02 6.35
CA THR A 269 -3.42 22.96 5.23
C THR A 269 -3.46 22.31 3.85
N THR A 270 -3.29 20.99 3.76
CA THR A 270 -3.38 20.23 2.51
C THR A 270 -4.66 20.51 1.76
N LYS A 271 -4.54 20.80 0.46
CA LYS A 271 -5.69 20.93 -0.43
C LYS A 271 -6.17 19.54 -0.81
N LEU A 272 -7.36 19.17 -0.34
CA LEU A 272 -7.99 17.91 -0.70
C LEU A 272 -8.97 18.16 -1.85
N THR A 273 -8.92 17.32 -2.87
CA THR A 273 -9.99 17.17 -3.86
C THR A 273 -10.59 15.76 -3.73
N PRO A 274 -11.85 15.55 -4.17
CA PRO A 274 -12.50 14.25 -4.03
C PRO A 274 -11.76 13.14 -4.78
N ASP A 275 -11.32 13.42 -6.01
CA ASP A 275 -10.54 12.52 -6.86
C ASP A 275 -9.21 12.13 -6.19
N MET A 276 -8.46 13.12 -5.68
CA MET A 276 -7.19 12.87 -5.00
C MET A 276 -7.38 12.00 -3.76
N LEU A 277 -8.39 12.29 -2.92
CA LEU A 277 -8.60 11.55 -1.67
C LEU A 277 -8.98 10.09 -1.93
N LEU A 278 -9.91 9.83 -2.86
CA LEU A 278 -10.34 8.47 -3.14
C LEU A 278 -9.27 7.66 -3.87
N ARG A 279 -8.51 8.29 -4.79
CA ARG A 279 -7.33 7.66 -5.39
C ARG A 279 -6.31 7.31 -4.34
N SER A 280 -6.00 8.25 -3.43
CA SER A 280 -5.06 8.03 -2.32
C SER A 280 -5.47 6.82 -1.49
N LEU A 281 -6.77 6.69 -1.17
CA LEU A 281 -7.29 5.54 -0.43
C LEU A 281 -7.11 4.22 -1.19
N ALA A 282 -7.48 4.17 -2.47
CA ALA A 282 -7.39 2.95 -3.27
C ALA A 282 -5.93 2.49 -3.44
N THR A 283 -5.04 3.42 -3.79
CA THR A 283 -3.59 3.23 -3.88
C THR A 283 -3.03 2.72 -2.56
N TYR A 284 -3.32 3.43 -1.47
CA TYR A 284 -2.85 3.12 -0.13
C TYR A 284 -3.20 1.69 0.27
N LEU A 285 -4.46 1.29 0.11
CA LEU A 285 -4.89 -0.07 0.45
C LEU A 285 -4.19 -1.13 -0.40
N ASN A 286 -3.95 -0.87 -1.69
CA ASN A 286 -3.20 -1.80 -2.54
C ASN A 286 -1.74 -1.93 -2.09
N GLN A 287 -1.11 -0.83 -1.70
CA GLN A 287 0.26 -0.83 -1.16
C GLN A 287 0.35 -1.61 0.14
N GLN A 288 -0.56 -1.36 1.09
CA GLN A 288 -0.63 -2.10 2.34
C GLN A 288 -0.79 -3.60 2.10
N ALA A 289 -1.69 -4.00 1.19
CA ALA A 289 -1.92 -5.40 0.83
C ALA A 289 -0.66 -6.09 0.27
N GLU A 290 0.14 -5.36 -0.51
CA GLU A 290 1.32 -5.90 -1.18
C GLU A 290 2.63 -5.74 -0.37
N GLY A 291 2.57 -5.07 0.78
CA GLY A 291 3.70 -4.71 1.64
C GLY A 291 3.44 -5.04 3.11
N ALA A 292 3.11 -4.02 3.91
CA ALA A 292 2.97 -4.08 5.37
C ALA A 292 2.07 -5.23 5.88
N VAL A 293 0.97 -5.55 5.21
CA VAL A 293 0.08 -6.67 5.60
C VAL A 293 0.77 -8.03 5.50
N ILE A 294 1.80 -8.17 4.67
CA ILE A 294 2.56 -9.42 4.55
C ILE A 294 3.78 -9.38 5.47
N ALA A 295 4.54 -8.28 5.41
CA ALA A 295 5.83 -8.17 6.07
C ALA A 295 5.73 -7.86 7.57
N GLY A 296 4.77 -7.02 7.96
CA GLY A 296 4.79 -6.29 9.24
C GLY A 296 5.82 -5.16 9.23
N ASP A 297 5.51 -4.10 9.96
CA ASP A 297 6.36 -2.90 10.12
C ASP A 297 7.03 -2.92 11.51
N ASN A 298 6.42 -3.56 12.51
CA ASN A 298 6.87 -3.57 13.90
C ASN A 298 7.86 -4.71 14.19
N ALA A 299 9.12 -4.51 13.81
CA ALA A 299 10.17 -5.52 13.94
C ALA A 299 10.47 -5.94 15.39
N TYR A 300 10.11 -5.14 16.40
CA TYR A 300 10.48 -5.39 17.80
C TYR A 300 9.28 -5.66 18.72
N SER A 301 8.19 -4.91 18.53
CA SER A 301 6.98 -4.99 19.34
C SER A 301 5.93 -5.95 18.78
N HIS A 302 5.97 -6.18 17.46
CA HIS A 302 5.00 -7.00 16.72
C HIS A 302 3.54 -6.57 16.91
N LEU A 303 3.31 -5.26 17.06
CA LEU A 303 1.98 -4.64 17.24
C LEU A 303 1.21 -4.43 15.92
N ASP A 304 1.59 -5.12 14.84
CA ASP A 304 1.05 -4.85 13.50
C ASP A 304 -0.46 -5.07 13.39
N LEU A 305 -1.09 -5.94 14.19
CA LEU A 305 -2.55 -6.06 14.20
C LEU A 305 -3.25 -4.80 14.70
N ALA A 306 -2.68 -4.12 15.69
CA ALA A 306 -3.20 -2.86 16.19
C ALA A 306 -3.06 -1.78 15.11
N ASP A 307 -1.88 -1.67 14.50
CA ASP A 307 -1.62 -0.71 13.43
C ASP A 307 -2.53 -0.95 12.22
N LEU A 308 -2.64 -2.18 11.73
CA LEU A 308 -3.54 -2.53 10.62
C LEU A 308 -5.01 -2.23 10.93
N THR A 309 -5.43 -2.39 12.18
CA THR A 309 -6.77 -2.02 12.64
C THR A 309 -6.96 -0.50 12.63
N ALA A 310 -6.00 0.25 13.15
CA ALA A 310 -6.03 1.72 13.15
C ALA A 310 -5.98 2.30 11.72
N LYS A 311 -5.13 1.74 10.84
CA LYS A 311 -5.06 2.05 9.40
C LYS A 311 -6.43 1.82 8.73
N LEU A 312 -7.10 0.70 9.04
CA LEU A 312 -8.44 0.40 8.52
C LEU A 312 -9.51 1.39 9.02
N ASP A 313 -9.44 1.82 10.28
CA ASP A 313 -10.36 2.84 10.83
C ASP A 313 -10.23 4.18 10.07
N GLY A 314 -9.00 4.57 9.73
CA GLY A 314 -8.73 5.75 8.90
C GLY A 314 -9.34 5.63 7.50
N ALA A 315 -9.14 4.48 6.85
CA ALA A 315 -9.74 4.14 5.57
C ALA A 315 -11.28 4.13 5.60
N GLU A 316 -11.88 3.52 6.63
CA GLU A 316 -13.33 3.48 6.83
C GLU A 316 -13.93 4.88 6.96
N LYS A 317 -13.25 5.81 7.64
CA LYS A 317 -13.77 7.17 7.80
C LYS A 317 -14.04 7.81 6.44
N ILE A 318 -13.16 7.63 5.45
CA ILE A 318 -13.38 8.15 4.09
C ILE A 318 -14.62 7.51 3.45
N LEU A 319 -14.75 6.18 3.52
CA LEU A 319 -15.90 5.46 2.94
C LEU A 319 -17.23 5.83 3.62
N THR A 320 -17.20 6.02 4.93
CA THR A 320 -18.36 6.46 5.71
C THR A 320 -18.84 7.83 5.24
N LEU A 321 -17.91 8.75 4.99
CA LEU A 321 -18.23 10.08 4.46
C LEU A 321 -18.65 10.05 3.00
N LEU A 322 -18.20 9.07 2.22
CA LEU A 322 -18.54 8.89 0.80
C LEU A 322 -19.93 8.32 0.61
N LYS A 323 -20.33 7.39 1.46
CA LYS A 323 -21.60 6.66 1.38
C LYS A 323 -22.81 7.55 0.99
N PRO A 324 -23.15 8.65 1.68
CA PRO A 324 -24.32 9.46 1.30
C PRO A 324 -24.21 10.12 -0.07
N LEU A 325 -22.99 10.32 -0.59
CA LEU A 325 -22.73 10.91 -1.91
C LEU A 325 -22.76 9.86 -3.02
N SER A 326 -22.46 8.59 -2.70
CA SER A 326 -22.33 7.51 -3.66
C SER A 326 -23.56 6.59 -3.74
N GLU A 327 -24.38 6.50 -2.71
CA GLU A 327 -25.52 5.57 -2.66
C GLU A 327 -26.56 5.78 -3.77
N LYS A 328 -26.85 7.03 -4.13
CA LYS A 328 -27.80 7.33 -5.21
C LYS A 328 -27.22 7.07 -6.61
N PRO A 329 -26.01 7.56 -6.94
CA PRO A 329 -25.44 7.33 -8.28
C PRO A 329 -24.86 5.92 -8.48
N ALA A 330 -24.45 5.22 -7.42
CA ALA A 330 -23.69 3.97 -7.50
C ALA A 330 -24.00 3.03 -6.31
N ALA A 331 -25.28 2.68 -6.10
CA ALA A 331 -25.73 1.89 -4.95
C ALA A 331 -25.02 0.52 -4.84
N GLY A 332 -24.87 -0.19 -5.96
CA GLY A 332 -24.26 -1.51 -6.00
C GLY A 332 -22.77 -1.46 -5.66
N GLU A 333 -22.03 -0.53 -6.26
CA GLU A 333 -20.60 -0.33 -6.02
C GLU A 333 -20.35 0.16 -4.59
N THR A 334 -21.23 1.04 -4.06
CA THR A 334 -21.17 1.49 -2.67
C THR A 334 -21.31 0.30 -1.72
N GLN A 335 -22.32 -0.55 -1.93
CA GLN A 335 -22.54 -1.73 -1.11
C GLN A 335 -21.37 -2.72 -1.21
N ASN A 336 -20.83 -2.92 -2.41
CA ASN A 336 -19.68 -3.81 -2.63
C ASN A 336 -18.43 -3.32 -1.87
N ALA A 337 -18.16 -2.02 -1.86
CA ALA A 337 -17.03 -1.45 -1.11
C ALA A 337 -17.22 -1.59 0.40
N LEU A 338 -18.42 -1.32 0.92
CA LEU A 338 -18.75 -1.48 2.34
C LEU A 338 -18.68 -2.95 2.80
N SER A 339 -19.13 -3.89 1.98
CA SER A 339 -19.01 -5.32 2.28
C SER A 339 -17.56 -5.78 2.27
N ALA A 340 -16.74 -5.35 1.31
CA ALA A 340 -15.31 -5.67 1.31
C ALA A 340 -14.59 -5.07 2.54
N LEU A 341 -14.98 -3.88 3.01
CA LEU A 341 -14.46 -3.27 4.23
C LEU A 341 -14.79 -4.14 5.45
N GLN A 342 -16.03 -4.61 5.55
CA GLN A 342 -16.45 -5.51 6.63
C GLN A 342 -15.69 -6.83 6.61
N ASP A 343 -15.40 -7.38 5.44
CA ASP A 343 -14.61 -8.61 5.30
C ASP A 343 -13.19 -8.44 5.86
N VAL A 344 -12.52 -7.31 5.59
CA VAL A 344 -11.20 -7.00 6.17
C VAL A 344 -11.29 -6.86 7.69
N ARG A 345 -12.28 -6.12 8.19
CA ARG A 345 -12.47 -5.94 9.64
C ARG A 345 -12.74 -7.26 10.36
N GLN A 346 -13.55 -8.13 9.78
CA GLN A 346 -13.83 -9.44 10.36
C GLN A 346 -12.58 -10.32 10.38
N GLU A 347 -11.74 -10.25 9.34
CA GLU A 347 -10.46 -10.96 9.30
C GLU A 347 -9.53 -10.46 10.40
N LEU A 348 -9.31 -9.15 10.52
CA LEU A 348 -8.50 -8.56 11.60
C LEU A 348 -9.01 -8.95 12.99
N THR A 349 -10.33 -8.89 13.20
CA THR A 349 -10.96 -9.33 14.46
C THR A 349 -10.66 -10.80 14.75
N THR A 350 -10.75 -11.65 13.73
CA THR A 350 -10.46 -13.09 13.84
C THR A 350 -8.98 -13.33 14.18
N LEU A 351 -8.05 -12.65 13.49
CA LEU A 351 -6.62 -12.76 13.73
C LEU A 351 -6.22 -12.27 15.12
N SER A 352 -6.85 -11.19 15.60
CA SER A 352 -6.63 -10.66 16.96
C SER A 352 -7.08 -11.63 18.06
N ALA A 353 -8.05 -12.51 17.78
CA ALA A 353 -8.67 -13.39 18.77
C ALA A 353 -9.14 -12.63 20.04
N GLY A 354 -9.58 -11.38 19.89
CA GLY A 354 -9.99 -10.51 21.00
C GLY A 354 -8.86 -9.75 21.69
N ASN A 355 -7.61 -9.92 21.26
CA ASN A 355 -6.46 -9.16 21.70
C ASN A 355 -5.84 -8.38 20.52
N PRO A 356 -6.11 -7.07 20.39
CA PRO A 356 -5.52 -6.22 19.35
C PRO A 356 -3.99 -6.17 19.40
N GLU A 357 -3.37 -6.38 20.57
CA GLU A 357 -1.91 -6.40 20.75
C GLU A 357 -1.33 -7.83 20.65
N ARG A 358 -2.10 -8.78 20.09
CA ARG A 358 -1.57 -10.12 19.81
C ARG A 358 -0.38 -9.98 18.84
N SER A 359 0.74 -10.60 19.22
CA SER A 359 1.99 -10.52 18.46
C SER A 359 1.78 -11.00 17.03
N TYR A 360 2.13 -10.14 16.08
CA TYR A 360 2.03 -10.47 14.66
C TYR A 360 2.95 -11.62 14.26
N ALA A 361 4.05 -11.85 14.98
CA ALA A 361 4.94 -12.99 14.78
C ALA A 361 4.24 -14.36 14.98
N GLU A 362 3.08 -14.39 15.67
CA GLU A 362 2.26 -15.59 15.83
C GLU A 362 1.26 -15.82 14.70
N ILE A 363 1.10 -14.84 13.80
CA ILE A 363 0.20 -14.93 12.65
C ILE A 363 0.98 -15.52 11.48
N ASP A 364 0.57 -16.69 11.01
CA ASP A 364 1.25 -17.39 9.93
C ASP A 364 1.11 -16.68 8.57
N ASP A 365 2.06 -16.96 7.66
CA ASP A 365 2.11 -16.34 6.33
C ASP A 365 0.84 -16.57 5.50
N ALA A 366 0.14 -17.70 5.68
CA ALA A 366 -1.07 -17.99 4.92
C ALA A 366 -2.22 -17.09 5.36
N ALA A 367 -2.37 -16.87 6.67
CA ALA A 367 -3.33 -15.95 7.25
C ALA A 367 -3.02 -14.49 6.85
N ARG A 368 -1.75 -14.07 6.89
CA ARG A 368 -1.33 -12.73 6.42
C ARG A 368 -1.67 -12.51 4.95
N ARG A 369 -1.41 -13.50 4.08
CA ARG A 369 -1.78 -13.44 2.65
C ARG A 369 -3.30 -13.42 2.44
N ALA A 370 -4.07 -14.15 3.25
CA ALA A 370 -5.52 -14.11 3.18
C ALA A 370 -6.07 -12.73 3.54
N LEU A 371 -5.51 -12.08 4.57
CA LEU A 371 -5.83 -10.69 4.90
C LEU A 371 -5.43 -9.75 3.74
N ALA A 372 -4.23 -9.88 3.19
CA ALA A 372 -3.76 -9.08 2.07
C ALA A 372 -4.71 -9.15 0.85
N GLU A 373 -5.19 -10.34 0.48
CA GLU A 373 -6.13 -10.48 -0.64
C GLU A 373 -7.48 -9.80 -0.37
N LYS A 374 -7.95 -9.78 0.89
CA LYS A 374 -9.15 -9.02 1.28
C LYS A 374 -8.93 -7.52 1.18
N VAL A 375 -7.78 -7.02 1.65
CA VAL A 375 -7.41 -5.59 1.54
C VAL A 375 -7.29 -5.18 0.06
N LYS A 376 -6.68 -6.01 -0.77
CA LYS A 376 -6.60 -5.81 -2.22
C LYS A 376 -7.99 -5.79 -2.88
N THR A 377 -8.87 -6.70 -2.46
CA THR A 377 -10.27 -6.71 -2.93
C THR A 377 -10.98 -5.41 -2.55
N LEU A 378 -10.79 -4.91 -1.32
CA LEU A 378 -11.33 -3.63 -0.90
C LEU A 378 -10.83 -2.48 -1.79
N SER A 379 -9.52 -2.39 -2.04
CA SER A 379 -8.95 -1.40 -2.98
C SER A 379 -9.65 -1.46 -4.35
N GLN A 380 -9.80 -2.64 -4.93
CA GLN A 380 -10.48 -2.82 -6.23
C GLN A 380 -11.95 -2.36 -6.21
N LYS A 381 -12.69 -2.61 -5.12
CA LYS A 381 -14.07 -2.15 -4.98
C LYS A 381 -14.16 -0.63 -4.85
N ILE A 382 -13.19 0.00 -4.20
CA ILE A 382 -13.10 1.46 -4.10
C ILE A 382 -12.81 2.07 -5.47
N THR A 383 -11.88 1.50 -6.23
CA THR A 383 -11.63 1.94 -7.62
C THR A 383 -12.87 1.84 -8.49
N ALA A 384 -13.62 0.73 -8.42
CA ALA A 384 -14.88 0.59 -9.15
C ALA A 384 -15.93 1.62 -8.71
N LEU A 385 -16.01 1.92 -7.41
CA LEU A 385 -16.89 2.95 -6.88
C LEU A 385 -16.51 4.35 -7.39
N MET A 386 -15.21 4.69 -7.42
CA MET A 386 -14.72 5.96 -7.96
C MET A 386 -15.14 6.15 -9.41
N SER A 387 -14.96 5.13 -10.26
CA SER A 387 -15.42 5.12 -11.65
C SER A 387 -16.94 5.37 -11.74
N ALA A 388 -17.72 4.67 -10.93
CA ALA A 388 -19.19 4.76 -10.96
C ALA A 388 -19.73 6.14 -10.53
N ILE A 389 -18.98 6.90 -9.73
CA ILE A 389 -19.35 8.26 -9.31
C ILE A 389 -18.61 9.36 -10.10
N GLY A 390 -17.83 9.01 -11.12
CA GLY A 390 -17.14 9.96 -12.00
C GLY A 390 -15.95 10.68 -11.36
N LEU A 391 -15.21 10.01 -10.46
CA LEU A 391 -14.02 10.52 -9.77
C LEU A 391 -12.73 9.74 -10.14
N GLU A 392 -12.55 9.43 -11.42
CA GLU A 392 -11.40 8.68 -11.94
C GLU A 392 -10.06 9.41 -11.93
#